data_AF-A8H4C8-F1
#
_entry.id   AF-A8H4C8-F1
#
_cell.length_a   1.000
_cell.length_b   1.000
_cell.length_c   1.000
_cell.angle_alpha   90.00
_cell.angle_beta   90.00
_cell.angle_gamma   90.00
#
_symmetry.space_group_name_H-M   'P 1'
#
loop_
_entity.id
_entity.type
_entity.pdbx_description
1 polymer ?
#
loop_
_entity_poly.entity_id
_entity_poly.type
_entity_poly.pdbx_seq_one_letter_code
_entity_poly.pdbx_strand_id
1 'polypeptide(L)'
;MKIEAESAGKGWHYHQAKPTAGRKLKLLEGDELVAALPLIYRLIPLTEIAKRQDWFFEFECQTERENLYIELSESLSTLNQTRKQTTGLEIALTQTNLLLNRYFSDYGWRMVRKELSQIKKRKKKSHIEIGNDLVIKLKEFMALNQIDTFDQAIDHLLSEYPDSTE
;
A
#
# COMPACT_ATOMS: atom_id res chain seq x y z
N MET A 1 -20.83 -24.86 -8.33
CA MET A 1 -20.42 -23.89 -9.37
C MET A 1 -18.96 -24.16 -9.70
N LYS A 2 -18.63 -24.49 -10.95
CA LYS A 2 -17.25 -24.81 -11.36
C LYS A 2 -16.43 -23.52 -11.38
N ILE A 3 -15.39 -23.44 -10.56
CA ILE A 3 -14.41 -22.36 -10.62
C ILE A 3 -13.50 -22.69 -11.81
N GLU A 4 -13.73 -22.02 -12.93
CA GLU A 4 -12.86 -22.07 -14.10
C GLU A 4 -11.52 -21.42 -13.71
N ALA A 5 -10.48 -22.25 -13.72
CA ALA A 5 -9.10 -21.86 -13.52
C ALA A 5 -8.59 -21.12 -14.76
N GLU A 6 -8.98 -19.85 -14.95
CA GLU A 6 -8.38 -18.98 -15.95
C GLU A 6 -7.67 -17.79 -15.27
N SER A 7 -6.35 -17.73 -15.50
CA SER A 7 -5.40 -16.70 -15.03
C SER A 7 -4.79 -16.91 -13.62
N ALA A 8 -4.21 -18.08 -13.37
CA ALA A 8 -3.19 -18.20 -12.34
C ALA A 8 -1.94 -17.40 -12.77
N GLY A 9 -1.73 -16.21 -12.19
CA GLY A 9 -0.37 -15.65 -12.07
C GLY A 9 -0.12 -14.17 -12.40
N LYS A 10 -1.11 -13.31 -12.72
CA LYS A 10 -0.80 -11.89 -13.03
C LYS A 10 -1.73 -10.83 -12.41
N GLY A 11 -2.62 -11.17 -11.49
CA GLY A 11 -3.49 -10.17 -10.87
C GLY A 11 -4.40 -10.71 -9.79
N TRP A 12 -5.09 -9.79 -9.11
CA TRP A 12 -6.10 -10.09 -8.11
C TRP A 12 -7.24 -10.92 -8.72
N HIS A 13 -7.64 -12.00 -8.05
CA HIS A 13 -8.82 -12.76 -8.40
C HIS A 13 -10.04 -12.06 -7.80
N TYR A 14 -10.92 -11.56 -8.68
CA TYR A 14 -12.09 -10.80 -8.27
C TYR A 14 -13.18 -11.76 -7.79
N HIS A 15 -13.72 -11.50 -6.61
CA HIS A 15 -14.84 -12.25 -6.05
C HIS A 15 -16.16 -11.89 -6.73
N GLN A 16 -16.24 -10.67 -7.26
CA GLN A 16 -17.36 -10.19 -8.06
C GLN A 16 -16.98 -10.06 -9.55
N ALA A 17 -17.92 -9.58 -10.37
CA ALA A 17 -17.64 -9.26 -11.75
C ALA A 17 -16.45 -8.29 -11.84
N LYS A 18 -15.44 -8.70 -12.62
CA LYS A 18 -14.26 -7.88 -12.87
C LYS A 18 -14.69 -6.53 -13.43
N PRO A 19 -14.19 -5.40 -12.88
CA PRO A 19 -14.58 -4.09 -13.35
C PRO A 19 -14.20 -3.90 -14.83
N THR A 20 -15.16 -3.44 -15.62
CA THR A 20 -15.01 -3.14 -17.06
C THR A 20 -14.28 -1.82 -17.30
N ALA A 21 -14.26 -0.93 -16.30
CA ALA A 21 -13.57 0.36 -16.32
C ALA A 21 -12.80 0.62 -15.01
N GLY A 22 -11.73 1.42 -15.09
CA GLY A 22 -10.91 1.81 -13.94
C GLY A 22 -9.67 0.94 -13.72
N ARG A 23 -8.93 1.25 -12.64
CA ARG A 23 -7.65 0.60 -12.34
C ARG A 23 -7.87 -0.79 -11.71
N LYS A 24 -7.17 -1.80 -12.26
CA LYS A 24 -7.17 -3.17 -11.73
C LYS A 24 -6.56 -3.22 -10.33
N LEU A 25 -7.05 -4.15 -9.50
CA LEU A 25 -6.50 -4.44 -8.18
C LEU A 25 -5.15 -5.12 -8.35
N LYS A 26 -4.12 -4.50 -7.76
CA LYS A 26 -2.75 -5.00 -7.78
C LYS A 26 -2.53 -5.96 -6.62
N LEU A 27 -1.75 -7.00 -6.88
CA LEU A 27 -1.19 -7.86 -5.85
C LEU A 27 -0.14 -7.08 -5.03
N LEU A 28 0.23 -7.65 -3.89
CA LEU A 28 1.36 -7.19 -3.10
C LEU A 28 2.67 -7.46 -3.86
N GLU A 29 3.50 -6.42 -4.01
CA GLU A 29 4.80 -6.45 -4.69
C GLU A 29 5.95 -6.45 -3.65
N GLY A 30 7.15 -6.88 -4.04
CA GLY A 30 8.30 -7.01 -3.11
C GLY A 30 8.83 -5.66 -2.59
N ASP A 31 8.84 -4.64 -3.46
CA ASP A 31 9.35 -3.29 -3.17
C ASP A 31 8.53 -2.54 -2.09
N GLU A 32 7.31 -2.99 -1.81
CA GLU A 32 6.39 -2.34 -0.90
C GLU A 32 6.21 -3.03 0.45
N LEU A 33 6.84 -4.19 0.64
CA LEU A 33 6.73 -5.00 1.86
C LEU A 33 7.09 -4.23 3.13
N VAL A 34 8.05 -3.30 3.06
CA VAL A 34 8.45 -2.46 4.19
C VAL A 34 7.31 -1.59 4.71
N ALA A 35 6.43 -1.12 3.83
CA ALA A 35 5.26 -0.33 4.21
C ALA A 35 4.01 -1.19 4.41
N ALA A 36 3.88 -2.28 3.65
CA ALA A 36 2.68 -3.10 3.62
C ALA A 36 2.56 -4.03 4.83
N LEU A 37 3.65 -4.70 5.26
CA LEU A 37 3.57 -5.68 6.35
C LEU A 37 3.04 -5.07 7.66
N PRO A 38 3.54 -3.91 8.16
CA PRO A 38 2.98 -3.29 9.37
C PRO A 38 1.50 -2.92 9.23
N LEU A 39 1.09 -2.48 8.03
CA LEU A 39 -0.30 -2.17 7.74
C LEU A 39 -1.18 -3.42 7.80
N ILE A 40 -0.77 -4.49 7.12
CA ILE A 40 -1.53 -5.73 7.04
C ILE A 40 -1.66 -6.37 8.44
N TYR A 41 -0.59 -6.46 9.22
CA TYR A 41 -0.64 -6.99 10.59
C TYR A 41 -1.60 -6.23 11.51
N ARG A 42 -1.85 -4.95 11.25
CA ARG A 42 -2.84 -4.15 11.98
C ARG A 42 -4.27 -4.46 11.54
N LEU A 43 -4.48 -4.91 10.32
CA LEU A 43 -5.81 -5.06 9.70
C LEU A 43 -6.36 -6.49 9.72
N ILE A 44 -5.50 -7.51 9.75
CA ILE A 44 -5.91 -8.92 9.79
C ILE A 44 -6.35 -9.46 11.16
N PRO A 45 -6.17 -8.81 12.33
CA PRO A 45 -6.70 -9.37 13.56
C PRO A 45 -8.22 -9.56 13.48
N LEU A 46 -8.72 -10.68 14.02
CA LEU A 46 -10.15 -11.02 13.98
C LEU A 46 -11.05 -9.93 14.61
N THR A 47 -10.50 -9.13 15.53
CA THR A 47 -11.18 -7.98 16.15
C THR A 47 -11.45 -6.83 15.18
N GLU A 48 -10.67 -6.68 14.11
CA GLU A 48 -10.90 -5.66 13.08
C GLU A 48 -12.00 -6.07 12.09
N ILE A 49 -12.22 -7.37 11.90
CA ILE A 49 -13.32 -7.88 11.06
C ILE A 49 -14.66 -7.39 11.57
N ALA A 50 -14.87 -7.44 12.89
CA ALA A 50 -16.11 -6.96 13.50
C ALA A 50 -16.35 -5.45 13.25
N LYS A 51 -15.28 -4.66 13.07
CA LYS A 51 -15.36 -3.20 12.88
C LYS A 51 -15.50 -2.79 11.41
N ARG A 52 -14.98 -3.60 10.49
CA ARG A 52 -14.88 -3.29 9.05
C ARG A 52 -15.34 -4.49 8.21
N GLN A 53 -16.54 -4.99 8.48
CA GLN A 53 -17.05 -6.24 7.90
C GLN A 53 -16.96 -6.27 6.37
N ASP A 54 -17.23 -5.14 5.72
CA ASP A 54 -17.16 -4.93 4.27
C ASP A 54 -15.76 -5.09 3.67
N TRP A 55 -14.70 -5.05 4.49
CA TRP A 55 -13.33 -5.23 4.03
C TRP A 55 -12.94 -6.69 3.85
N PHE A 56 -13.63 -7.60 4.53
CA PHE A 56 -13.24 -9.00 4.57
C PHE A 56 -14.20 -9.83 3.71
N PHE A 57 -13.70 -10.97 3.24
CA PHE A 57 -14.58 -11.92 2.56
C PHE A 57 -15.63 -12.46 3.53
N GLU A 58 -16.81 -12.81 3.02
CA GLU A 58 -17.86 -13.41 3.83
C GLU A 58 -17.56 -14.90 4.03
N PHE A 59 -17.27 -15.27 5.27
CA PHE A 59 -16.93 -16.65 5.64
C PHE A 59 -18.17 -17.43 6.05
N GLU A 60 -18.24 -18.71 5.68
CA GLU A 60 -19.40 -19.57 5.98
C GLU A 60 -19.51 -19.86 7.48
N CYS A 61 -18.36 -19.96 8.16
CA CYS A 61 -18.31 -20.19 9.60
C CYS A 61 -17.10 -19.53 10.27
N GLN A 62 -17.16 -19.41 11.60
CA GLN A 62 -16.10 -18.81 12.41
C GLN A 62 -14.79 -19.62 12.36
N THR A 63 -14.86 -20.96 12.32
CA THR A 63 -13.68 -21.84 12.28
C THR A 63 -12.87 -21.69 11.00
N GLU A 64 -13.55 -21.58 9.85
CA GLU A 64 -12.88 -21.33 8.56
C GLU A 64 -12.08 -20.03 8.60
N ARG A 65 -12.69 -18.97 9.14
CA ARG A 65 -12.08 -17.66 9.30
C ARG A 65 -10.86 -17.68 10.21
N GLU A 66 -10.95 -18.37 11.35
CA GLU A 66 -9.85 -18.51 12.30
C GLU A 66 -8.66 -19.26 11.68
N ASN A 67 -8.94 -20.36 10.97
CA ASN A 67 -7.92 -21.12 10.26
C ASN A 67 -7.23 -20.26 9.19
N LEU A 68 -7.99 -19.54 8.37
CA LEU A 68 -7.41 -18.67 7.34
C LEU A 68 -6.59 -17.53 7.95
N TYR A 69 -7.03 -16.98 9.08
CA TYR A 69 -6.25 -15.97 9.82
C TYR A 69 -4.90 -16.53 10.29
N ILE A 70 -4.87 -17.75 10.82
CA ILE A 70 -3.64 -18.43 11.25
C ILE A 70 -2.72 -18.65 10.05
N GLU A 71 -3.23 -19.26 8.97
CA GLU A 71 -2.48 -19.51 7.73
C GLU A 71 -1.89 -18.22 7.15
N LEU A 72 -2.68 -17.16 7.10
CA LEU A 72 -2.24 -15.85 6.61
C LEU A 72 -1.17 -15.24 7.53
N SER A 73 -1.34 -15.34 8.85
CA SER A 73 -0.38 -14.81 9.83
C SER A 73 0.97 -15.52 9.72
N GLU A 74 0.97 -16.84 9.56
CA GLU A 74 2.17 -17.64 9.32
C GLU A 74 2.83 -17.27 7.99
N SER A 75 2.05 -17.19 6.90
CA SER A 75 2.57 -16.80 5.59
C SER A 75 3.19 -15.40 5.60
N LEU A 76 2.56 -14.44 6.28
CA LEU A 76 3.11 -13.09 6.46
C LEU A 76 4.41 -13.10 7.27
N SER A 77 4.50 -13.96 8.29
CA SER A 77 5.72 -14.13 9.09
C SER A 77 6.86 -14.65 8.23
N THR A 78 6.61 -15.70 7.44
CA THR A 78 7.57 -16.23 6.46
C THR A 78 7.97 -15.15 5.46
N LEU A 79 7.02 -14.40 4.90
CA LEU A 79 7.31 -13.29 3.97
C LEU A 79 8.17 -12.19 4.61
N ASN A 80 7.93 -11.87 5.88
CA ASN A 80 8.73 -10.89 6.63
C ASN A 80 10.16 -11.37 6.90
N GLN A 81 10.39 -12.69 7.00
CA GLN A 81 11.71 -13.29 7.14
C GLN A 81 12.43 -13.35 5.78
N THR A 82 11.76 -13.83 4.73
CA THR A 82 12.33 -14.03 3.40
C THR A 82 12.58 -12.74 2.64
N ARG A 83 11.88 -11.64 2.93
CA ARG A 83 12.17 -10.32 2.30
C ARG A 83 13.59 -9.81 2.54
N LYS A 84 14.28 -10.33 3.56
CA LYS A 84 15.69 -9.98 3.86
C LYS A 84 16.67 -10.91 3.15
N GLN A 85 16.18 -11.93 2.45
CA GLN A 85 16.96 -12.99 1.82
C GLN A 85 16.96 -12.80 0.30
N THR A 86 18.02 -13.28 -0.36
CA THR A 86 18.19 -13.16 -1.82
C THR A 86 17.28 -14.12 -2.61
N THR A 87 16.79 -15.19 -1.99
CA THR A 87 16.03 -16.26 -2.65
C THR A 87 14.72 -16.57 -1.93
N GLY A 88 13.71 -17.06 -2.66
CA GLY A 88 12.43 -17.52 -2.10
C GLY A 88 11.36 -16.45 -1.87
N LEU A 89 11.68 -15.17 -2.07
CA LEU A 89 10.74 -14.06 -1.91
C LEU A 89 9.50 -14.20 -2.81
N GLU A 90 9.69 -14.53 -4.08
CA GLU A 90 8.60 -14.68 -5.06
C GLU A 90 7.59 -15.78 -4.68
N ILE A 91 8.10 -16.89 -4.13
CA ILE A 91 7.26 -18.01 -3.68
C ILE A 91 6.44 -17.56 -2.47
N ALA A 92 7.08 -16.94 -1.48
CA ALA A 92 6.42 -16.40 -0.31
C ALA A 92 5.36 -15.34 -0.70
N LEU A 93 5.70 -14.42 -1.60
CA LEU A 93 4.78 -13.41 -2.14
C LEU A 93 3.57 -14.03 -2.82
N THR A 94 3.78 -15.06 -3.64
CA THR A 94 2.70 -15.75 -4.35
C THR A 94 1.73 -16.39 -3.35
N GLN A 95 2.26 -17.12 -2.37
CA GLN A 95 1.43 -17.75 -1.33
C GLN A 95 0.69 -16.72 -0.49
N THR A 96 1.36 -15.66 -0.03
CA THR A 96 0.72 -14.61 0.75
C THR A 96 -0.36 -13.89 -0.06
N ASN A 97 -0.14 -13.61 -1.35
CA ASN A 97 -1.14 -12.98 -2.20
C ASN A 97 -2.39 -13.85 -2.38
N LEU A 98 -2.23 -15.18 -2.47
CA LEU A 98 -3.37 -16.11 -2.53
C LEU A 98 -4.20 -16.04 -1.24
N LEU A 99 -3.54 -16.05 -0.08
CA LEU A 99 -4.21 -15.97 1.22
C LEU A 99 -4.86 -14.61 1.44
N LEU A 100 -4.19 -13.51 1.07
CA LEU A 100 -4.77 -12.16 1.10
C LEU A 100 -6.01 -12.06 0.22
N ASN A 101 -5.99 -12.70 -0.96
CA ASN A 101 -7.14 -12.75 -1.86
C ASN A 101 -8.32 -13.47 -1.22
N ARG A 102 -8.10 -14.62 -0.58
CA ARG A 102 -9.15 -15.33 0.15
C ARG A 102 -9.66 -14.56 1.39
N TYR A 103 -8.81 -13.74 1.99
CA TYR A 103 -9.11 -13.08 3.26
C TYR A 103 -9.85 -11.75 3.09
N PHE A 104 -9.45 -10.93 2.12
CA PHE A 104 -10.03 -9.62 1.86
C PHE A 104 -11.05 -9.66 0.72
N SER A 105 -12.14 -8.91 0.86
CA SER A 105 -13.04 -8.64 -0.26
C SER A 105 -12.36 -7.75 -1.31
N ASP A 106 -12.91 -7.69 -2.52
CA ASP A 106 -12.41 -6.79 -3.58
C ASP A 106 -12.41 -5.31 -3.13
N TYR A 107 -13.43 -4.93 -2.36
CA TYR A 107 -13.54 -3.59 -1.78
C TYR A 107 -12.49 -3.39 -0.67
N GLY A 108 -12.38 -4.33 0.27
CA GLY A 108 -11.41 -4.23 1.35
C GLY A 108 -9.99 -4.14 0.84
N TRP A 109 -9.63 -4.97 -0.13
CA TRP A 109 -8.31 -4.89 -0.74
C TRP A 109 -8.07 -3.54 -1.42
N ARG A 110 -9.07 -2.98 -2.11
CA ARG A 110 -8.98 -1.61 -2.64
C ARG A 110 -8.66 -0.59 -1.55
N MET A 111 -9.29 -0.72 -0.39
CA MET A 111 -9.05 0.17 0.75
C MET A 111 -7.66 -0.03 1.37
N VAL A 112 -7.18 -1.26 1.48
CA VAL A 112 -5.79 -1.57 1.87
C VAL A 112 -4.80 -0.91 0.90
N ARG A 113 -5.01 -1.04 -0.42
CA ARG A 113 -4.16 -0.39 -1.44
C ARG A 113 -4.16 1.13 -1.31
N LYS A 114 -5.31 1.72 -0.98
CA LYS A 114 -5.44 3.17 -0.72
C LYS A 114 -4.64 3.59 0.51
N GLU A 115 -4.80 2.90 1.64
CA GLU A 115 -4.02 3.17 2.86
C GLU A 115 -2.51 3.04 2.60
N LEU A 116 -2.07 1.98 1.91
CA LEU A 116 -0.67 1.77 1.56
C LEU A 116 -0.11 2.91 0.70
N SER A 117 -0.88 3.38 -0.28
CA SER A 117 -0.50 4.51 -1.14
C SER A 117 -0.33 5.79 -0.32
N GLN A 118 -1.20 6.02 0.67
CA GLN A 118 -1.07 7.17 1.57
C GLN A 118 0.16 7.05 2.48
N ILE A 119 0.47 5.86 3.00
CA ILE A 119 1.70 5.63 3.79
C ILE A 119 2.94 5.95 2.94
N LYS A 120 3.00 5.44 1.71
CA LYS A 120 4.10 5.72 0.78
C LYS A 120 4.22 7.22 0.49
N LYS A 121 3.09 7.91 0.25
CA LYS A 121 3.07 9.37 0.02
C LYS A 121 3.59 10.15 1.24
N ARG A 122 3.17 9.77 2.45
CA ARG A 122 3.59 10.44 3.70
C ARG A 122 5.08 10.23 3.97
N LYS A 123 5.64 9.04 3.71
CA LYS A 123 7.08 8.79 3.85
C LYS A 123 7.97 9.60 2.91
N LYS A 124 7.43 10.07 1.78
CA LYS A 124 8.15 10.92 0.81
C LYS A 124 8.11 12.40 1.14
N LYS A 125 7.27 12.84 2.08
CA LYS A 125 7.13 14.24 2.46
C LYS A 125 7.68 14.44 3.86
N SER A 126 8.64 15.35 3.99
CA SER A 126 9.10 15.83 5.29
C SER A 126 8.24 17.01 5.72
N HIS A 127 7.95 17.11 7.02
CA HIS A 127 7.42 18.34 7.57
C HIS A 127 8.60 19.25 7.91
N ILE A 128 8.60 20.46 7.38
CA ILE A 128 9.58 21.49 7.70
C ILE A 128 8.88 22.58 8.50
N GLU A 129 9.46 22.96 9.63
CA GLU A 129 9.01 24.12 10.40
C GLU A 129 9.85 25.32 9.96
N ILE A 130 9.18 26.38 9.50
CA ILE A 130 9.81 27.62 9.04
C ILE A 130 9.08 28.82 9.63
N GLY A 131 9.82 29.89 9.91
CA GLY A 131 9.26 31.12 10.47
C GLY A 131 8.25 31.77 9.51
N ASN A 132 7.20 32.39 10.07
CA ASN A 132 6.12 33.00 9.29
C ASN A 132 6.62 34.06 8.30
N ASP A 133 7.63 34.84 8.68
CA ASP A 133 8.22 35.86 7.80
C ASP A 133 8.84 35.23 6.54
N LEU A 134 9.44 34.05 6.67
CA LEU A 134 10.00 33.30 5.55
C LEU A 134 8.90 32.76 4.64
N VAL A 135 7.78 32.30 5.22
CA VAL A 135 6.60 31.86 4.46
C VAL A 135 6.03 33.00 3.62
N ILE A 136 5.96 34.21 4.18
CA ILE A 136 5.47 35.40 3.47
C ILE A 136 6.38 35.70 2.27
N LYS A 137 7.70 35.80 2.50
CA LYS A 137 8.69 36.03 1.44
C LYS A 137 8.64 34.95 0.36
N LEU A 138 8.45 33.69 0.74
CA LEU A 138 8.36 32.58 -0.20
C LEU A 138 7.09 32.67 -1.06
N LYS A 139 5.96 33.10 -0.50
CA LYS A 139 4.73 33.35 -1.27
C LYS A 139 4.86 34.53 -2.23
N GLU A 140 5.55 35.59 -1.83
CA GLU A 140 5.86 36.72 -2.71
C GLU A 140 6.73 36.27 -3.89
N PHE A 141 7.78 35.50 -3.61
CA PHE A 141 8.61 34.87 -4.64
C PHE A 141 7.80 33.97 -5.58
N MET A 142 6.90 33.14 -5.04
CA MET A 142 6.02 32.30 -5.83
C MET A 142 5.11 33.10 -6.76
N ALA A 143 4.51 34.19 -6.26
CA ALA A 143 3.65 35.05 -7.06
C ALA A 143 4.40 35.75 -8.20
N LEU A 144 5.61 36.24 -7.93
CA LEU A 144 6.46 36.90 -8.93
C LEU A 144 6.90 35.96 -10.05
N ASN A 145 7.18 34.70 -9.71
CA ASN A 145 7.70 33.69 -10.66
C ASN A 145 6.62 32.74 -11.21
N GLN A 146 5.33 33.00 -10.93
CA GLN A 146 4.20 32.17 -11.35
C GLN A 146 4.35 30.69 -10.94
N ILE A 147 4.79 30.47 -9.70
CA ILE A 147 5.02 29.15 -9.13
C ILE A 147 3.84 28.75 -8.24
N ASP A 148 3.28 27.57 -8.48
CA ASP A 148 2.05 27.11 -7.83
C ASP A 148 2.29 26.40 -6.49
N THR A 149 3.52 25.97 -6.21
CA THR A 149 3.82 25.15 -5.02
C THR A 149 5.10 25.59 -4.31
N PHE A 150 5.12 25.43 -2.98
CA PHE A 150 6.33 25.64 -2.19
C PHE A 150 7.47 24.72 -2.60
N ASP A 151 7.16 23.47 -2.97
CA ASP A 151 8.17 22.49 -3.45
C ASP A 151 8.89 23.06 -4.69
N GLN A 152 8.15 23.54 -5.71
CA GLN A 152 8.73 24.17 -6.90
C GLN A 152 9.50 25.46 -6.60
N ALA A 153 9.02 26.26 -5.64
CA ALA A 153 9.70 27.50 -5.26
C ALA A 153 11.05 27.22 -4.60
N ILE A 154 11.10 26.22 -3.72
CA ILE A 154 12.32 25.77 -3.08
C ILE A 154 13.26 25.16 -4.13
N ASP A 155 12.77 24.30 -5.02
CA ASP A 155 13.57 23.71 -6.10
C ASP A 155 14.19 24.79 -7.00
N HIS A 156 13.41 25.82 -7.35
CA HIS A 156 13.90 26.95 -8.14
C HIS A 156 15.02 27.70 -7.41
N LEU A 157 14.79 28.08 -6.14
CA LEU A 157 15.79 28.77 -5.34
C LEU A 157 17.08 27.95 -5.17
N LEU A 158 16.95 26.64 -4.95
CA LEU A 158 18.11 25.75 -4.80
C LEU A 158 18.83 25.51 -6.13
N SER A 159 18.13 25.50 -7.27
CA SER A 159 18.75 25.33 -8.58
C SER A 159 19.67 26.50 -8.99
N GLU A 160 19.47 27.69 -8.40
CA GLU A 160 20.34 28.86 -8.59
C GLU A 160 21.66 28.77 -7.81
N TYR A 161 21.76 27.85 -6.86
CA TYR A 161 22.99 27.53 -6.13
C TYR A 161 23.51 26.17 -6.59
N PRO A 162 24.25 26.09 -7.72
CA PRO A 162 24.85 24.84 -8.14
C PRO A 162 25.71 24.28 -7.01
N ASP A 163 25.62 22.96 -6.81
CA ASP A 163 26.38 22.22 -5.80
C ASP A 163 27.84 22.70 -5.82
N SER A 164 28.22 23.40 -4.75
CA SER A 164 29.62 23.75 -4.48
C SER A 164 30.34 22.48 -4.02
N THR A 165 30.48 21.51 -4.90
CA THR A 165 31.41 20.40 -4.69
C THR A 165 32.79 20.86 -5.15
N GLU A 166 33.58 21.36 -4.20
CA GLU A 166 35.04 21.14 -4.19
C GLU A 166 35.35 19.72 -3.69
#